data_AF-A0A8X6XMP4-F1
#
_entry.id   AF-A0A8X6XMP4-F1
#
_cell.length_a   1.000
_cell.length_b   1.000
_cell.length_c   1.000
_cell.angle_alpha   90.00
_cell.angle_beta   90.00
_cell.angle_gamma   90.00
#
_symmetry.space_group_name_H-M   'P 1'
#
loop_
_entity.id
_entity.type
_entity.pdbx_description
1 polymer ?
#
loop_
_entity_poly.entity_id
_entity_poly.type
_entity_poly.pdbx_seq_one_letter_code
_entity_poly.pdbx_strand_id
1 'polypeptide(L)'
;MGSRLRKLKSSLGKKKLSDGKTIGGKGRLTDVVINRLTAFYGNAIRGNTKNVHEMRQAIWAVWAHTASTDEQPKHWFCPKGSNSWCKYNVCVQNNKVPGFKHKTNLPEAVSEAIKPIFKDLSHLKLLRRCLGGKTQNPNESLNSLIWKYSPKTIGSSITITRIAAFLAVCDYNDGHKSQIDIMNAMV
;
A
#
# COMPACT_ATOMS: atom_id res chain seq x y z
N MET A 1 1.39 5.02 -0.05
CA MET A 1 0.66 5.53 1.13
C MET A 1 1.58 6.32 2.06
N GLY A 2 2.49 5.65 2.79
CA GLY A 2 3.25 6.26 3.88
C GLY A 2 4.01 7.54 3.54
N SER A 3 4.72 7.59 2.42
CA SER A 3 5.47 8.80 2.00
C SER A 3 4.54 10.00 1.77
N ARG A 4 3.35 9.79 1.17
CA ARG A 4 2.36 10.87 0.98
C ARG A 4 1.82 11.39 2.31
N LEU A 5 1.53 10.49 3.26
CA LEU A 5 1.06 10.88 4.60
C LEU A 5 2.14 11.64 5.38
N ARG A 6 3.40 11.22 5.31
CA ARG A 6 4.53 11.94 5.93
C ARG A 6 4.73 13.32 5.31
N LYS A 7 4.66 13.42 3.97
CA LYS A 7 4.73 14.69 3.26
C LYS A 7 3.59 15.61 3.68
N LEU A 8 2.35 15.10 3.75
CA LEU A 8 1.19 15.85 4.22
C LEU A 8 1.39 16.35 5.66
N LYS A 9 1.77 15.44 6.57
CA LYS A 9 2.07 15.76 7.98
C LYS A 9 3.12 16.87 8.11
N SER A 10 4.19 16.80 7.32
CA SER A 10 5.24 17.82 7.28
C SER A 10 4.72 19.14 6.72
N SER A 11 4.01 19.11 5.60
CA SER A 11 3.46 20.32 4.95
C SER A 11 2.45 21.08 5.81
N LEU A 12 1.65 20.35 6.60
CA LEU A 12 0.68 20.93 7.53
C LEU A 12 1.28 21.20 8.91
N GLY A 13 2.55 20.86 9.14
CA GLY A 13 3.30 20.87 10.41
C GLY A 13 2.63 21.60 11.57
N LYS A 14 2.78 22.94 11.63
CA LYS A 14 2.25 23.80 12.69
C LYS A 14 0.85 24.37 12.40
N LYS A 15 0.31 24.16 11.19
CA LYS A 15 -1.01 24.66 10.81
C LYS A 15 -2.07 23.96 11.66
N LYS A 16 -3.02 24.74 12.17
CA LYS A 16 -4.16 24.22 12.90
C LYS A 16 -5.21 23.70 11.91
N LEU A 17 -5.77 22.54 12.21
CA LEU A 17 -6.94 22.01 11.51
C LEU A 17 -8.21 22.65 12.08
N SER A 18 -9.38 22.23 11.60
CA SER A 18 -10.69 22.76 12.03
C SER A 18 -10.95 22.64 13.52
N ASP A 19 -10.28 21.71 14.20
CA ASP A 19 -10.38 21.50 15.65
C ASP A 19 -9.34 22.30 16.47
N GLY A 20 -8.66 23.27 15.86
CA GLY A 20 -7.66 24.13 16.53
C GLY A 20 -6.35 23.41 16.90
N LYS A 21 -6.17 22.15 16.48
CA LYS A 21 -4.99 21.32 16.78
C LYS A 21 -4.18 21.05 15.52
N THR A 22 -2.89 20.76 15.69
CA THR A 22 -2.01 20.41 14.57
C THR A 22 -2.33 19.01 14.04
N ILE A 23 -1.85 18.64 12.84
CA ILE A 23 -2.13 17.30 12.28
C ILE A 23 -1.45 16.16 13.06
N GLY A 24 -0.30 16.45 13.68
CA GLY A 24 0.48 15.49 14.49
C GLY A 24 0.20 15.60 15.99
N GLY A 25 0.86 14.75 16.78
CA GLY A 25 0.75 14.73 18.25
C GLY A 25 0.05 13.48 18.78
N LYS A 26 -0.05 13.37 20.12
CA LYS A 26 -0.68 12.23 20.80
C LYS A 26 -2.15 12.08 20.34
N GLY A 27 -2.52 10.86 19.95
CA GLY A 27 -3.87 10.55 19.44
C GLY A 27 -4.17 11.07 18.03
N ARG A 28 -3.14 11.50 17.26
CA ARG A 28 -3.32 12.04 15.90
C ARG A 28 -2.41 11.32 14.89
N LEU A 29 -2.06 11.96 13.78
CA LEU A 29 -1.27 11.35 12.71
C LEU A 29 0.23 11.23 13.10
N THR A 30 0.53 10.24 13.94
CA THR A 30 1.90 9.86 14.32
C THR A 30 2.55 8.93 13.28
N ASP A 31 3.86 8.75 13.33
CA ASP A 31 4.54 7.84 12.39
C ASP A 31 4.12 6.37 12.59
N VAL A 32 3.78 5.99 13.82
CA VAL A 32 3.19 4.69 14.14
C VAL A 32 1.84 4.52 13.45
N VAL A 33 0.98 5.54 13.49
CA VAL A 33 -0.31 5.52 12.77
C VAL A 33 -0.08 5.47 11.26
N ILE A 34 0.87 6.25 10.73
CA ILE A 34 1.21 6.23 9.29
C ILE A 34 1.68 4.84 8.85
N ASN A 35 2.52 4.18 9.64
CA ASN A 35 2.98 2.82 9.37
C ASN A 35 1.82 1.83 9.36
N ARG A 36 0.93 1.91 10.37
CA ARG A 36 -0.27 1.07 10.45
C ARG A 36 -1.19 1.27 9.24
N LEU A 37 -1.49 2.52 8.86
CA LEU A 37 -2.30 2.82 7.67
C LEU A 37 -1.65 2.31 6.38
N THR A 38 -0.32 2.40 6.28
CA THR A 38 0.43 1.88 5.13
C THR A 38 0.35 0.35 5.05
N ALA A 39 0.46 -0.35 6.18
CA ALA A 39 0.30 -1.80 6.25
C ALA A 39 -1.12 -2.23 5.85
N PHE A 40 -2.15 -1.58 6.40
CA PHE A 40 -3.54 -1.87 6.06
C PHE A 40 -3.86 -1.59 4.59
N TYR A 41 -3.36 -0.50 4.03
CA TYR A 41 -3.47 -0.22 2.60
C TYR A 41 -2.83 -1.34 1.75
N GLY A 42 -1.64 -1.80 2.13
CA GLY A 42 -0.98 -2.93 1.45
C GLY A 42 -1.77 -4.24 1.56
N ASN A 43 -2.35 -4.52 2.73
CA ASN A 43 -3.21 -5.69 2.94
C ASN A 43 -4.49 -5.63 2.08
N ALA A 44 -5.13 -4.46 1.98
CA ALA A 44 -6.30 -4.26 1.13
C ALA A 44 -5.99 -4.55 -0.34
N ILE A 45 -4.79 -4.20 -0.83
CA ILE A 45 -4.35 -4.57 -2.18
C ILE A 45 -4.11 -6.06 -2.30
N ARG A 46 -3.26 -6.64 -1.43
CA ARG A 46 -2.88 -8.06 -1.51
C ARG A 46 -4.05 -9.02 -1.33
N GLY A 47 -5.04 -8.66 -0.52
CA GLY A 47 -6.23 -9.47 -0.30
C GLY A 47 -7.24 -9.48 -1.46
N ASN A 48 -7.12 -8.55 -2.42
CA ASN A 48 -8.12 -8.33 -3.47
C ASN A 48 -7.48 -8.24 -4.87
N THR A 49 -6.40 -8.98 -5.12
CA THR A 49 -5.60 -8.91 -6.36
C THR A 49 -6.36 -9.37 -7.62
N LYS A 50 -7.52 -10.00 -7.45
CA LYS A 50 -8.38 -10.48 -8.55
C LYS A 50 -9.53 -9.52 -8.90
N ASN A 51 -9.86 -8.57 -8.02
CA ASN A 51 -11.01 -7.69 -8.19
C ASN A 51 -10.68 -6.26 -7.77
N VAL A 52 -10.61 -5.37 -8.76
CA VAL A 52 -10.26 -3.95 -8.55
C VAL A 52 -11.32 -3.20 -7.73
N HIS A 53 -12.59 -3.60 -7.82
CA HIS A 53 -13.68 -2.97 -7.10
C HIS A 53 -13.66 -3.35 -5.62
N GLU A 54 -13.44 -4.64 -5.32
CA GLU A 54 -13.21 -5.12 -3.95
C GLU A 54 -11.96 -4.49 -3.33
N MET A 55 -10.88 -4.36 -4.12
CA MET A 55 -9.67 -3.66 -3.68
C MET A 55 -9.96 -2.20 -3.30
N ARG A 56 -10.69 -1.48 -4.15
CA ARG A 56 -11.12 -0.10 -3.87
C ARG A 56 -11.98 -0.04 -2.61
N GLN A 57 -12.94 -0.95 -2.47
CA GLN A 57 -13.83 -1.01 -1.31
C GLN A 57 -13.03 -1.28 -0.02
N ALA A 58 -12.09 -2.22 -0.04
CA ALA A 58 -11.21 -2.52 1.09
C ALA A 58 -10.32 -1.33 1.47
N ILE A 59 -9.78 -0.59 0.50
CA ILE A 59 -9.01 0.65 0.78
C ILE A 59 -9.90 1.70 1.46
N TRP A 60 -11.13 1.88 0.99
CA TRP A 60 -12.08 2.81 1.61
C TRP A 60 -12.55 2.34 2.99
N ALA A 61 -12.63 1.03 3.23
CA ALA A 61 -12.89 0.48 4.55
C ALA A 61 -11.80 0.89 5.56
N VAL A 62 -10.52 0.92 5.16
CA VAL A 62 -9.43 1.40 6.02
C VAL A 62 -9.62 2.85 6.45
N TRP A 63 -9.99 3.74 5.51
CA TRP A 63 -10.28 5.14 5.84
C TRP A 63 -11.51 5.24 6.75
N ALA A 64 -12.58 4.53 6.43
CA ALA A 64 -13.83 4.55 7.20
C ALA A 64 -13.61 4.08 8.65
N HIS A 65 -12.86 3.00 8.85
CA HIS A 65 -12.42 2.56 10.19
C HIS A 65 -11.65 3.62 10.96
N THR A 66 -10.80 4.39 10.26
CA THR A 66 -9.98 5.45 10.88
C THR A 66 -10.84 6.63 11.34
N ALA A 67 -11.94 6.91 10.63
CA ALA A 67 -12.85 8.02 10.87
C ALA A 67 -14.13 7.63 11.65
N SER A 68 -14.28 6.34 12.00
CA SER A 68 -15.43 5.79 12.72
C SER A 68 -15.41 6.27 14.17
N THR A 69 -16.58 6.45 14.80
CA THR A 69 -16.70 6.65 16.25
C THR A 69 -17.84 5.80 16.80
N ASP A 70 -18.00 5.75 18.12
CA ASP A 70 -19.14 5.05 18.74
C ASP A 70 -20.47 5.70 18.32
N GLU A 71 -20.50 7.03 18.20
CA GLU A 71 -21.67 7.84 17.81
C GLU A 71 -21.91 7.80 16.29
N GLN A 72 -20.85 7.73 15.50
CA GLN A 72 -20.90 7.68 14.04
C GLN A 72 -20.08 6.50 13.51
N PRO A 73 -20.61 5.26 13.60
CA PRO A 73 -19.92 4.07 13.13
C PRO A 73 -19.83 4.03 11.60
N LYS A 74 -18.62 3.90 11.06
CA LYS A 74 -18.34 3.96 9.61
C LYS A 74 -17.80 2.63 9.07
N HIS A 75 -18.65 1.60 9.07
CA HIS A 75 -18.28 0.23 8.68
C HIS A 75 -18.96 -0.30 7.40
N TRP A 76 -19.62 0.57 6.63
CA TRP A 76 -20.40 0.19 5.43
C TRP A 76 -19.57 -0.42 4.29
N PHE A 77 -18.26 -0.15 4.21
CA PHE A 77 -17.38 -0.77 3.22
C PHE A 77 -16.80 -2.13 3.67
N CYS A 78 -17.07 -2.53 4.91
CA CYS A 78 -16.54 -3.79 5.43
C CYS A 78 -17.45 -4.95 5.04
N PRO A 79 -16.91 -6.17 4.88
CA PRO A 79 -17.74 -7.34 4.68
C PRO A 79 -18.74 -7.51 5.84
N LYS A 80 -19.91 -8.06 5.52
CA LYS A 80 -20.96 -8.39 6.49
C LYS A 80 -20.85 -9.86 6.90
N GLY A 81 -21.55 -10.23 7.97
CA GLY A 81 -21.63 -11.60 8.47
C GLY A 81 -20.58 -11.95 9.53
N SER A 82 -20.72 -13.15 10.10
CA SER A 82 -19.90 -13.66 11.20
C SER A 82 -18.42 -13.84 10.83
N ASN A 83 -18.12 -14.13 9.56
CA ASN A 83 -16.76 -14.29 9.04
C ASN A 83 -16.11 -12.95 8.64
N SER A 84 -16.75 -11.81 8.95
CA SER A 84 -16.17 -10.50 8.68
C SER A 84 -14.94 -10.25 9.55
N TRP A 85 -13.86 -9.76 8.96
CA TRP A 85 -12.72 -9.25 9.70
C TRP A 85 -13.05 -7.96 10.49
N CYS A 86 -14.17 -7.30 10.19
CA CYS A 86 -14.63 -6.11 10.89
C CYS A 86 -15.40 -6.51 12.17
N LYS A 87 -14.74 -6.32 13.32
CA LYS A 87 -15.31 -6.62 14.64
C LYS A 87 -16.65 -5.92 14.90
N TYR A 88 -16.81 -4.68 14.42
CA TYR A 88 -18.09 -3.96 14.55
C TYR A 88 -19.21 -4.69 13.81
N ASN A 89 -19.00 -5.06 12.53
CA ASN A 89 -20.01 -5.80 11.75
C ASN A 89 -20.31 -7.19 12.34
N VAL A 90 -19.32 -7.85 12.96
CA VAL A 90 -19.54 -9.09 13.72
C VAL A 90 -20.42 -8.82 14.95
N CYS A 91 -20.20 -7.73 15.67
CA CYS A 91 -21.07 -7.33 16.78
C CYS A 91 -22.49 -6.99 16.31
N VAL A 92 -22.65 -6.31 15.17
CA VAL A 92 -23.97 -6.05 14.56
C VAL A 92 -24.69 -7.36 14.27
N GLN A 93 -24.02 -8.31 13.63
CA GLN A 93 -24.62 -9.62 13.30
C GLN A 93 -25.07 -10.41 14.53
N ASN A 94 -24.36 -10.25 15.65
CA ASN A 94 -24.63 -10.99 16.89
C ASN A 94 -25.47 -10.18 17.91
N ASN A 95 -26.01 -9.02 17.55
CA ASN A 95 -26.71 -8.11 18.47
C ASN A 95 -25.88 -7.70 19.71
N LYS A 96 -24.55 -7.58 19.56
CA LYS A 96 -23.58 -7.21 20.62
C LYS A 96 -22.99 -5.80 20.45
N VAL A 97 -23.65 -4.92 19.69
CA VAL A 97 -23.21 -3.53 19.46
C VAL A 97 -23.09 -2.71 20.75
N PRO A 98 -24.01 -2.81 21.74
CA PRO A 98 -23.91 -2.00 22.97
C PRO A 98 -22.60 -2.16 23.75
N GLY A 99 -21.95 -3.33 23.65
CA GLY A 99 -20.66 -3.60 24.30
C GLY A 99 -19.43 -3.24 23.45
N PHE A 100 -19.62 -2.78 22.21
CA PHE A 100 -18.51 -2.44 21.32
C PHE A 100 -17.99 -1.03 21.62
N LYS A 101 -16.66 -0.90 21.72
CA LYS A 101 -15.97 0.38 21.89
C LYS A 101 -14.87 0.54 20.87
N HIS A 102 -14.88 1.66 20.15
CA HIS A 102 -13.81 1.97 19.21
C HIS A 102 -12.54 2.39 19.95
N LYS A 103 -11.48 1.58 19.84
CA LYS A 103 -10.24 1.78 20.61
C LYS A 103 -9.25 2.79 20.01
N THR A 104 -9.33 3.14 18.71
CA THR A 104 -8.27 3.96 18.08
C THR A 104 -8.77 4.64 16.81
N ASN A 105 -9.41 5.79 16.96
CA ASN A 105 -9.91 6.56 15.84
C ASN A 105 -9.14 7.88 15.74
N LEU A 106 -8.88 8.34 14.53
CA LEU A 106 -8.32 9.66 14.35
C LEU A 106 -9.44 10.71 14.49
N PRO A 107 -9.15 11.86 15.10
CA PRO A 107 -10.10 12.98 15.13
C PRO A 107 -10.59 13.30 13.72
N GLU A 108 -11.85 13.71 13.60
CA GLU A 108 -12.49 14.00 12.32
C GLU A 108 -11.66 14.97 11.46
N ALA A 109 -11.12 16.02 12.07
CA ALA A 109 -10.24 16.98 11.42
C ALA A 109 -9.02 16.32 10.73
N VAL A 110 -8.41 15.31 11.37
CA VAL A 110 -7.27 14.57 10.81
C VAL A 110 -7.74 13.59 9.74
N SER A 111 -8.85 12.89 9.98
CA SER A 111 -9.44 11.93 9.05
C SER A 111 -9.85 12.58 7.73
N GLU A 112 -10.44 13.77 7.77
CA GLU A 112 -10.78 14.57 6.60
C GLU A 112 -9.51 15.10 5.92
N ALA A 113 -8.49 15.54 6.67
CA ALA A 113 -7.22 15.99 6.08
C ALA A 113 -6.49 14.90 5.28
N ILE A 114 -6.57 13.62 5.69
CA ILE A 114 -5.91 12.51 4.98
C ILE A 114 -6.79 11.88 3.87
N LYS A 115 -8.10 12.18 3.85
CA LYS A 115 -9.08 11.62 2.90
C LYS A 115 -8.70 11.83 1.42
N PRO A 116 -8.16 12.98 0.98
CA PRO A 116 -7.72 13.16 -0.40
C PRO A 116 -6.64 12.14 -0.82
N ILE A 117 -5.74 11.76 0.08
CA ILE A 117 -4.72 10.73 -0.21
C ILE A 117 -5.38 9.37 -0.45
N PHE A 118 -6.41 9.00 0.32
CA PHE A 118 -7.17 7.78 0.07
C PHE A 118 -7.96 7.86 -1.24
N LYS A 119 -8.54 9.01 -1.57
CA LYS A 119 -9.23 9.24 -2.85
C LYS A 119 -8.28 9.01 -4.03
N ASP A 120 -7.10 9.63 -4.00
CA ASP A 120 -6.10 9.48 -5.06
C ASP A 120 -5.60 8.04 -5.18
N LEU A 121 -5.30 7.41 -4.04
CA LEU A 121 -4.76 6.05 -4.00
C LEU A 121 -5.81 4.97 -4.25
N SER A 122 -7.10 5.32 -4.29
CA SER A 122 -8.20 4.41 -4.63
C SER A 122 -8.68 4.56 -6.08
N HIS A 123 -7.96 5.35 -6.90
CA HIS A 123 -8.31 5.57 -8.30
C HIS A 123 -8.18 4.27 -9.11
N LEU A 124 -9.22 3.90 -9.87
CA LEU A 124 -9.27 2.60 -10.58
C LEU A 124 -8.12 2.41 -11.57
N LYS A 125 -7.69 3.46 -12.29
CA LYS A 125 -6.53 3.40 -13.19
C LYS A 125 -5.24 2.97 -12.47
N LEU A 126 -5.06 3.42 -11.22
CA LEU A 126 -3.93 3.01 -10.39
C LEU A 126 -4.10 1.56 -9.94
N LEU A 127 -5.27 1.23 -9.37
CA LEU A 127 -5.53 -0.09 -8.80
C LEU A 127 -5.54 -1.23 -9.82
N ARG A 128 -5.93 -0.97 -11.08
CA ARG A 128 -5.83 -1.95 -12.18
C ARG A 128 -4.41 -2.46 -12.37
N ARG A 129 -3.39 -1.64 -12.11
CA ARG A 129 -1.98 -2.04 -12.18
C ARG A 129 -1.56 -2.94 -11.01
N CYS A 130 -2.35 -2.99 -9.95
CA CYS A 130 -2.13 -3.86 -8.79
C CYS A 130 -2.83 -5.22 -8.93
N LEU A 131 -3.60 -5.43 -10.00
CA LEU A 131 -4.17 -6.74 -10.31
C LEU A 131 -3.05 -7.76 -10.55
N GLY A 132 -3.28 -9.00 -10.11
CA GLY A 132 -2.27 -10.06 -10.15
C GLY A 132 -1.17 -9.94 -9.09
N GLY A 133 -1.24 -8.94 -8.19
CA GLY A 133 -0.40 -8.90 -6.99
C GLY A 133 1.10 -8.73 -7.24
N LYS A 134 1.50 -8.20 -8.40
CA LYS A 134 2.92 -7.97 -8.72
C LYS A 134 3.45 -6.84 -7.85
N THR A 135 4.40 -7.15 -6.97
CA THR A 135 4.88 -6.25 -5.90
C THR A 135 6.20 -5.56 -6.19
N GLN A 136 6.89 -5.90 -7.28
CA GLN A 136 8.14 -5.26 -7.64
C GLN A 136 7.94 -4.27 -8.77
N ASN A 137 8.50 -3.07 -8.61
CA ASN A 137 8.77 -2.17 -9.70
C ASN A 137 9.60 -2.95 -10.74
N PRO A 138 9.04 -3.30 -11.93
CA PRO A 138 9.76 -4.09 -12.94
C PRO A 138 11.14 -3.51 -13.25
N ASN A 139 11.23 -2.18 -13.23
CA ASN A 139 12.47 -1.47 -13.48
C ASN A 139 13.49 -1.68 -12.35
N GLU A 140 13.08 -1.73 -11.08
CA GLU A 140 14.00 -2.02 -9.96
C GLU A 140 14.49 -3.46 -9.97
N SER A 141 13.60 -4.40 -10.28
CA SER A 141 13.97 -5.81 -10.39
C SER A 141 14.96 -6.04 -11.54
N LEU A 142 14.67 -5.51 -12.74
CA LEU A 142 15.59 -5.58 -13.88
C LEU A 142 16.91 -4.85 -13.61
N ASN A 143 16.86 -3.62 -13.07
CA ASN A 143 18.08 -2.88 -12.73
C ASN A 143 18.93 -3.64 -11.72
N SER A 144 18.32 -4.32 -10.74
CA SER A 144 19.08 -5.13 -9.78
C SER A 144 19.81 -6.29 -10.47
N LEU A 145 19.21 -6.92 -11.49
CA LEU A 145 19.89 -7.94 -12.30
C LEU A 145 21.02 -7.33 -13.14
N ILE A 146 20.81 -6.17 -13.78
CA ILE A 146 21.86 -5.47 -14.53
C ILE A 146 23.06 -5.18 -13.62
N TRP A 147 22.83 -4.66 -12.41
CA TRP A 147 23.91 -4.36 -11.46
C TRP A 147 24.53 -5.61 -10.82
N LYS A 148 23.83 -6.75 -10.82
CA LYS A 148 24.40 -8.04 -10.45
C LYS A 148 25.43 -8.50 -11.49
N TYR A 149 25.16 -8.28 -12.77
CA TYR A 149 26.06 -8.65 -13.87
C TYR A 149 27.17 -7.61 -14.13
N SER A 150 26.88 -6.31 -13.98
CA SER A 150 27.85 -5.22 -14.13
C SER A 150 27.78 -4.31 -12.90
N PRO A 151 28.51 -4.65 -11.82
CA PRO A 151 28.49 -3.88 -10.58
C PRO A 151 28.96 -2.44 -10.78
N LYS A 152 28.27 -1.48 -10.16
CA LYS A 152 28.61 -0.04 -10.23
C LYS A 152 29.98 0.31 -9.62
N THR A 153 30.52 -0.58 -8.80
CA THR A 153 31.80 -0.41 -8.11
C THR A 153 33.00 -0.75 -9.00
N ILE A 154 32.76 -1.31 -10.18
CA ILE A 154 33.81 -1.75 -11.11
C ILE A 154 33.62 -1.00 -12.43
N GLY A 155 34.67 -0.34 -12.91
CA GLY A 155 34.68 0.24 -14.25
C GLY A 155 34.45 -0.85 -15.29
N SER A 156 33.34 -0.76 -16.01
CA SER A 156 32.99 -1.70 -17.09
C SER A 156 33.03 -0.96 -18.43
N SER A 157 33.56 -1.61 -19.47
CA SER A 157 33.44 -1.08 -20.82
C SER A 157 31.99 -1.14 -21.29
N ILE A 158 31.64 -0.30 -22.27
CA ILE A 158 30.30 -0.29 -22.86
C ILE A 158 29.89 -1.68 -23.38
N THR A 159 30.83 -2.47 -23.88
CA THR A 159 30.60 -3.84 -24.34
C THR A 159 30.16 -4.76 -23.21
N ILE A 160 30.85 -4.72 -22.06
CA ILE A 160 30.51 -5.52 -20.88
C ILE A 160 29.13 -5.11 -20.35
N THR A 161 28.86 -3.81 -20.26
CA THR A 161 27.55 -3.31 -19.81
C THR A 161 26.40 -3.73 -20.73
N ARG A 162 26.63 -3.77 -22.06
CA ARG A 162 25.62 -4.26 -23.02
C ARG A 162 25.35 -5.75 -22.83
N ILE A 163 26.40 -6.58 -22.69
CA ILE A 163 26.25 -8.02 -22.44
C ILE A 163 25.50 -8.26 -21.12
N ALA A 164 25.88 -7.56 -20.05
CA ALA A 164 25.20 -7.61 -18.76
C ALA A 164 23.71 -7.25 -18.85
N ALA A 165 23.36 -6.24 -19.66
CA ALA A 165 21.96 -5.88 -19.91
C ALA A 165 21.20 -6.98 -20.65
N PHE A 166 21.79 -7.61 -21.67
CA PHE A 166 21.17 -8.75 -22.37
C PHE A 166 20.95 -9.94 -21.43
N LEU A 167 21.96 -10.33 -20.65
CA LEU A 167 21.85 -11.41 -19.66
C LEU A 167 20.78 -11.10 -18.60
N ALA A 168 20.70 -9.85 -18.12
CA ALA A 168 19.68 -9.43 -17.18
C ALA A 168 18.26 -9.54 -17.75
N VAL A 169 18.06 -9.21 -19.04
CA VAL A 169 16.75 -9.35 -19.71
C VAL A 169 16.38 -10.82 -19.88
N CYS A 170 17.32 -11.65 -20.31
CA CYS A 170 17.15 -13.10 -20.43
C CYS A 170 16.74 -13.73 -19.09
N ASP A 171 17.42 -13.39 -18.00
CA ASP A 171 17.08 -13.87 -16.65
C ASP A 171 15.75 -13.33 -16.15
N TYR A 172 15.45 -12.06 -16.42
CA TYR A 172 14.23 -11.42 -15.96
C TYR A 172 12.97 -12.04 -16.59
N ASN A 173 13.05 -12.41 -17.86
CA ASN A 173 11.92 -12.97 -18.60
C ASN A 173 11.77 -14.48 -18.40
N ASP A 174 12.88 -15.23 -18.49
CA ASP A 174 12.87 -16.69 -18.65
C ASP A 174 13.70 -17.41 -17.57
N GLY A 175 14.30 -16.65 -16.64
CA GLY A 175 15.09 -17.20 -15.54
C GLY A 175 16.37 -17.91 -16.02
N HIS A 176 16.76 -18.97 -15.30
CA HIS A 176 17.98 -19.73 -15.64
C HIS A 176 17.88 -20.55 -16.92
N LYS A 177 16.68 -20.69 -17.51
CA LYS A 177 16.50 -21.43 -18.76
C LYS A 177 17.30 -20.77 -19.90
N SER A 178 17.25 -19.45 -19.98
CA SER A 178 17.97 -18.65 -20.97
C SER A 178 19.48 -18.83 -20.86
N GLN A 179 20.00 -18.96 -19.64
CA GLN A 179 21.43 -19.19 -19.41
C GLN A 179 21.85 -20.55 -19.97
N ILE A 180 21.03 -21.58 -19.76
CA ILE A 180 21.26 -22.92 -20.32
C ILE A 180 21.26 -22.86 -21.85
N ASP A 181 20.29 -22.16 -22.44
CA ASP A 181 20.20 -22.01 -23.90
C ASP A 181 21.42 -21.28 -24.49
N ILE A 182 21.90 -20.22 -23.82
CA ILE A 182 23.13 -19.51 -24.20
C ILE A 182 24.34 -20.44 -24.12
N MET A 183 24.49 -21.18 -23.02
CA MET A 183 25.60 -22.11 -22.83
C MET A 183 25.60 -23.21 -23.90
N ASN A 184 24.43 -23.75 -24.24
CA ASN A 184 24.29 -24.77 -25.29
C ASN A 184 24.65 -24.23 -26.68
N ALA A 185 24.41 -22.95 -26.95
CA ALA A 185 24.75 -22.32 -28.24
C ALA A 185 26.24 -21.96 -28.38
N MET A 186 27.02 -22.06 -27.29
CA MET A 186 28.47 -21.80 -27.27
C MET A 186 29.32 -23.07 -27.42
N VAL A 187 28.69 -24.25 -27.46
CA VAL A 187 29.31 -25.56 -27.66
C VAL A 187 29.08 -26.01 -29.10
#